data_AF-A0A9X0CMP9-F1
#
_entry.id   AF-A0A9X0CMP9-F1
#
_cell.length_a   1.000
_cell.length_b   1.000
_cell.length_c   1.000
_cell.angle_alpha   90.00
_cell.angle_beta   90.00
_cell.angle_gamma   90.00
#
_symmetry.space_group_name_H-M   'P 1'
#
loop_
_entity.id
_entity.type
_entity.pdbx_description
1 polymer ?
#
loop_
_entity_poly.entity_id
_entity_poly.type
_entity_poly.pdbx_seq_one_letter_code
_entity_poly.pdbx_strand_id
1 'polypeptide(L)'
;MEVRQGAGSDETMSTQTQEHDLDSKLLGARPVPIVVATETHSFELDEKALEEILLDESIRDKKVAVVSVAGAFRKGKSFLLDFFLR
;
A
#
# COMPACT_ATOMS: atom_id res chain seq x y z
N MET A 1 -51.97 -27.77 -20.97
CA MET A 1 -51.77 -26.38 -20.53
C MET A 1 -50.29 -26.20 -20.34
N GLU A 2 -49.62 -25.69 -21.37
CA GLU A 2 -48.21 -25.32 -21.30
C GLU A 2 -48.05 -24.14 -20.35
N VAL A 3 -47.06 -24.22 -19.47
CA VAL A 3 -46.41 -23.04 -18.91
C VAL A 3 -44.92 -23.22 -19.16
N ARG A 4 -44.39 -22.26 -19.89
CA ARG A 4 -43.03 -22.17 -20.44
C ARG A 4 -42.08 -21.51 -19.43
N GLN A 5 -40.78 -21.72 -19.70
CA GLN A 5 -39.61 -20.89 -19.36
C GLN A 5 -39.13 -20.93 -17.89
N GLY A 6 -37.83 -20.95 -17.60
CA GLY A 6 -36.66 -20.82 -18.47
C GLY A 6 -35.38 -21.13 -17.70
N ALA A 7 -34.39 -21.62 -18.43
CA ALA A 7 -33.02 -21.83 -17.99
C ALA A 7 -32.31 -20.51 -17.68
N GLY A 8 -31.31 -20.56 -16.80
CA GLY A 8 -30.39 -19.45 -16.58
C GLY A 8 -29.77 -19.49 -15.19
N SER A 9 -28.77 -20.36 -15.02
CA SER A 9 -27.72 -20.17 -14.00
C SER A 9 -26.94 -18.91 -14.37
N ASP A 10 -27.21 -17.80 -13.69
CA ASP A 10 -26.38 -16.61 -13.79
C ASP A 10 -25.59 -16.46 -12.50
N GLU A 11 -24.41 -17.07 -12.50
CA GLU A 11 -23.32 -16.74 -11.59
C GLU A 11 -22.88 -15.31 -11.90
N THR A 12 -23.60 -14.31 -11.37
CA THR A 12 -23.11 -12.93 -11.35
C THR A 12 -21.96 -12.82 -10.36
N MET A 13 -20.80 -13.23 -10.85
CA MET A 13 -19.49 -12.76 -10.47
C MET A 13 -19.45 -11.24 -10.66
N SER A 14 -19.85 -10.51 -9.63
CA SER A 14 -19.63 -9.08 -9.54
C SER A 14 -18.25 -8.86 -8.96
N THR A 15 -17.30 -8.74 -9.89
CA THR A 15 -16.04 -8.01 -9.79
C THR A 15 -16.13 -6.87 -8.77
N GLN A 16 -15.58 -7.06 -7.57
CA GLN A 16 -15.08 -5.98 -6.73
C GLN A 16 -13.65 -5.68 -7.20
N THR A 17 -13.58 -5.10 -8.40
CA THR A 17 -12.35 -4.65 -9.05
C THR A 17 -12.13 -3.20 -8.64
N GLN A 18 -11.02 -2.98 -7.92
CA GLN A 18 -10.18 -1.78 -8.03
C GLN A 18 -10.86 -0.42 -7.78
N GLU A 19 -11.31 -0.17 -6.55
CA GLU A 19 -11.56 1.23 -6.10
C GLU A 19 -10.35 1.82 -5.34
N HIS A 20 -9.47 0.99 -4.78
CA HIS A 20 -8.30 1.45 -4.02
C HIS A 20 -7.13 1.98 -4.88
N ASP A 21 -7.14 1.70 -6.19
CA ASP A 21 -6.05 2.05 -7.11
C ASP A 21 -6.17 3.46 -7.72
N LEU A 22 -7.37 4.05 -7.66
CA LEU A 22 -7.62 5.38 -8.25
C LEU A 22 -7.26 6.50 -7.27
N ASP A 23 -7.58 6.32 -5.99
CA ASP A 23 -7.23 7.28 -4.93
C ASP A 23 -5.72 7.38 -4.73
N SER A 24 -5.01 6.25 -4.77
CA SER A 24 -3.55 6.19 -4.68
C SER A 24 -2.84 6.85 -5.87
N LYS A 25 -3.42 6.80 -7.07
CA LYS A 25 -2.91 7.51 -8.26
C LYS A 25 -3.21 9.02 -8.25
N LEU A 26 -4.28 9.46 -7.59
CA LEU A 26 -4.68 10.87 -7.51
C LEU A 26 -4.06 11.62 -6.31
N LEU A 27 -3.61 10.91 -5.27
CA LEU A 27 -3.08 11.50 -4.02
C LEU A 27 -1.56 11.72 -3.96
N GLY A 28 -0.79 11.32 -4.98
CA GLY A 28 0.65 11.58 -5.08
C GLY A 28 1.53 10.77 -4.11
N ALA A 29 2.86 10.87 -4.30
CA ALA A 29 3.83 10.20 -3.43
C ALA A 29 3.78 10.77 -2.01
N ARG A 30 3.70 9.90 -1.00
CA ARG A 30 3.54 10.26 0.42
C ARG A 30 4.39 9.37 1.32
N PRO A 31 4.78 9.83 2.53
CA PRO A 31 5.40 8.96 3.51
C PRO A 31 4.41 7.89 3.98
N VAL A 32 4.84 6.63 3.99
CA VAL A 32 4.06 5.49 4.48
C VAL A 32 4.72 4.96 5.77
N PRO A 33 4.05 5.03 6.93
CA PRO A 33 4.59 4.52 8.18
C PRO A 33 4.55 2.98 8.17
N ILE A 34 5.71 2.35 8.11
CA ILE A 34 5.83 0.88 8.11
C ILE A 34 5.96 0.32 9.53
N VAL A 35 6.59 1.05 10.44
CA VAL A 35 6.72 0.66 11.85
C VAL A 35 5.93 1.65 12.70
N VAL A 36 4.96 1.12 13.45
CA VAL A 36 4.04 1.91 14.28
C VAL A 36 4.32 1.63 15.74
N ALA A 37 4.48 2.69 16.52
CA ALA A 37 4.60 2.58 17.97
C ALA A 37 3.19 2.49 18.59
N THR A 38 2.98 1.50 19.46
CA THR A 38 1.72 1.31 20.17
C THR A 38 1.71 2.07 21.50
N GLU A 39 0.53 2.18 22.11
CA GLU A 39 0.36 2.75 23.45
C GLU A 39 1.04 1.90 24.54
N THR A 40 1.22 0.60 24.30
CA THR A 40 1.84 -0.35 25.25
C THR A 40 3.36 -0.39 25.16
N HIS A 41 3.98 0.63 24.55
CA HIS A 41 5.42 0.70 24.29
C HIS A 41 5.96 -0.47 23.46
N SER A 42 5.11 -1.10 22.64
CA SER A 42 5.54 -2.07 21.62
C SER A 42 5.64 -1.41 20.25
N PHE A 43 6.23 -2.14 19.31
CA PHE A 43 6.27 -1.76 17.90
C PHE A 43 5.58 -2.83 17.09
N GLU A 44 4.74 -2.40 16.15
CA GLU A 44 4.05 -3.25 15.20
C GLU A 44 4.50 -2.91 13.78
N LEU A 45 4.56 -3.92 12.93
CA LEU A 45 4.90 -3.82 11.53
C LEU A 45 3.61 -3.80 10.71
N ASP A 46 3.42 -2.78 9.89
CA ASP A 46 2.36 -2.78 8.87
C ASP A 46 2.84 -3.59 7.66
N GLU A 47 2.67 -4.91 7.76
CA GLU A 47 3.05 -5.86 6.70
C GLU A 47 2.33 -5.56 5.39
N LYS A 48 1.04 -5.21 5.48
CA LYS A 48 0.21 -4.94 4.31
C LYS A 48 0.73 -3.73 3.52
N ALA A 49 1.01 -2.62 4.22
CA ALA A 49 1.56 -1.43 3.57
C ALA A 49 2.96 -1.67 2.97
N LEU A 50 3.77 -2.52 3.63
CA LEU A 50 5.10 -2.86 3.13
C LEU A 50 5.03 -3.74 1.87
N GLU A 51 4.13 -4.74 1.87
CA GLU A 51 3.91 -5.64 0.74
C GLU A 51 3.38 -4.88 -0.48
N GLU A 52 2.42 -3.98 -0.31
CA GLU A 52 1.88 -3.14 -1.38
C GLU A 52 2.98 -2.33 -2.10
N ILE A 53 4.02 -1.91 -1.38
CA ILE A 53 5.12 -1.12 -1.95
C ILE A 53 6.20 -2.02 -2.56
N LEU A 54 6.68 -3.02 -1.83
CA LEU A 54 7.87 -3.81 -2.21
C LEU A 54 7.57 -5.00 -3.11
N LEU A 55 6.33 -5.50 -3.12
CA LEU A 55 5.93 -6.66 -3.95
C LEU A 55 5.20 -6.27 -5.23
N ASP A 56 5.10 -4.97 -5.53
CA ASP A 56 4.61 -4.46 -6.80
C ASP A 56 5.37 -5.10 -7.97
N GLU A 57 4.63 -5.65 -8.94
CA GLU A 57 5.19 -6.40 -10.08
C GLU A 57 6.22 -5.61 -10.88
N SER A 58 6.11 -4.27 -10.90
CA SER A 58 7.02 -3.41 -11.65
C SER A 58 8.40 -3.27 -10.99
N ILE A 59 8.54 -3.58 -9.68
CA ILE A 59 9.80 -3.39 -8.95
C ILE A 59 10.28 -4.59 -8.13
N ARG A 60 9.44 -5.61 -7.87
CA ARG A 60 9.73 -6.68 -6.89
C ARG A 60 11.01 -7.48 -7.14
N ASP A 61 11.41 -7.64 -8.41
CA ASP A 61 12.59 -8.42 -8.79
C ASP A 61 13.86 -7.56 -9.00
N LYS A 62 13.79 -6.26 -8.68
CA LYS A 62 14.92 -5.34 -8.83
C LYS A 62 15.85 -5.41 -7.63
N LYS A 63 17.12 -5.05 -7.85
CA LYS A 63 18.08 -4.88 -6.74
C LYS A 63 17.66 -3.68 -5.89
N VAL A 64 17.69 -3.85 -4.57
CA VAL A 64 17.25 -2.85 -3.60
C VAL A 64 18.47 -2.23 -2.90
N ALA A 65 18.44 -0.91 -2.73
CA ALA A 65 19.36 -0.18 -1.86
C ALA A 65 18.55 0.48 -0.73
N VAL A 66 19.00 0.31 0.51
CA VAL A 66 18.35 0.91 1.69
C VAL A 66 19.13 2.16 2.09
N VAL A 67 18.47 3.31 2.05
CA VAL A 67 19.02 4.60 2.53
C VAL A 67 18.26 4.97 3.79
N SER A 68 18.97 5.19 4.90
CA SER A 68 18.37 5.52 6.19
C SER A 68 19.14 6.63 6.90
N VAL A 69 18.42 7.45 7.65
CA VAL A 69 18.97 8.54 8.48
C VAL A 69 18.47 8.35 9.91
N ALA A 70 19.40 8.06 10.83
CA ALA A 70 19.13 7.89 12.26
C ALA A 70 19.87 8.94 13.10
N GLY A 71 19.39 9.21 14.31
CA GLY A 71 20.02 10.16 15.23
C GLY A 71 19.03 10.88 16.16
N ALA A 72 19.54 11.81 16.95
CA ALA A 72 18.77 12.50 17.99
C ALA A 72 17.52 13.23 17.47
N PHE A 73 16.49 13.33 18.32
CA PHE A 73 15.24 14.01 18.01
C PHE A 73 15.49 15.51 17.73
N ARG A 74 14.78 16.06 16.72
CA ARG A 74 14.88 17.46 16.27
C ARG A 74 16.25 17.92 15.75
N LYS A 75 17.00 17.02 15.11
CA LYS A 75 18.25 17.34 14.38
C LYS A 75 18.09 17.43 12.85
N GLY A 76 16.88 17.67 12.35
CA GLY A 76 16.66 17.89 10.92
C GLY A 76 16.71 16.64 10.03
N LYS A 77 16.46 15.45 10.59
CA LYS A 77 16.51 14.18 9.83
C LYS A 77 15.51 14.14 8.66
N SER A 78 14.24 14.47 8.92
CA SER A 78 13.21 14.54 7.87
C SER A 78 13.56 15.59 6.82
N PHE A 79 14.08 16.75 7.24
CA PHE A 79 14.54 17.79 6.33
C PHE A 79 15.64 17.32 5.39
N LEU A 80 16.58 16.49 5.86
CA LEU A 80 17.60 15.89 5.00
C LEU A 80 17.01 14.88 4.00
N LEU A 81 16.05 14.04 4.42
CA LEU A 81 15.37 13.11 3.52
C LEU A 81 14.56 13.85 2.44
N ASP A 82 13.91 14.94 2.80
CA ASP A 82 13.17 15.79 1.85
C ASP A 82 14.10 16.38 0.76
N PHE A 83 15.40 16.54 1.05
CA PHE A 83 16.38 16.97 0.06
C PHE A 83 16.75 15.86 -0.94
N PHE A 84 16.74 14.59 -0.52
CA PHE A 84 16.98 13.46 -1.43
C PHE A 84 15.79 13.16 -2.35
N LEU A 85 14.59 13.64 -2.02
CA LEU A 85 13.36 13.45 -2.80
C LEU A 85 13.10 14.57 -3.82
N ARG A 86 13.82 15.70 -3.73
CA ARG A 86 13.73 16.83 -4.66
C ARG A 86 14.70 16.68 -5.81
#